data_AF-H1KTU1-F1
#
_entry.id   AF-H1KTU1-F1
#
_cell.length_a   1.000
_cell.length_b   1.000
_cell.length_c   1.000
_cell.angle_alpha   90.00
_cell.angle_beta   90.00
_cell.angle_gamma   90.00
#
_symmetry.space_group_name_H-M   'P 1'
#
loop_
_entity.id
_entity.type
_entity.pdbx_description
1 polymer ?
#
loop_
_entity_poly.entity_id
_entity_poly.type
_entity_poly.pdbx_seq_one_letter_code
_entity_poly.pdbx_strand_id
1 'polypeptide(L)'
;SVLRQAGIAISMDGKGAWRDNVFVERLWRSVKYEEIYLRAYDTVSMARASIGRYLAFYNERRPHSSLDRRTPDQAYFDRLPHPVAA
;
A
#
# COMPACT_ATOMS: atom_id res chain seq x y z
N SER A 1 4.41 23.41 3.66
CA SER A 1 4.21 22.01 4.08
C SER A 1 5.29 21.15 3.43
N VAL A 2 5.63 20.01 4.05
CA VAL A 2 6.63 19.05 3.52
C VAL A 2 6.32 18.69 2.05
N LEU A 3 5.05 18.48 1.72
CA LEU A 3 4.62 18.15 0.35
C LEU A 3 4.92 19.25 -0.68
N ARG A 4 4.67 20.53 -0.34
CA ARG A 4 4.99 21.65 -1.24
C ARG A 4 6.49 21.84 -1.42
N GLN A 5 7.28 21.63 -0.35
CA GLN A 5 8.75 21.67 -0.43
C GLN A 5 9.31 20.56 -1.33
N ALA A 6 8.67 19.39 -1.33
CA ALA A 6 9.02 18.28 -2.21
C ALA A 6 8.44 18.39 -3.64
N GLY A 7 7.75 19.49 -3.99
CA GLY A 7 7.11 19.65 -5.31
C GLY A 7 5.95 18.69 -5.57
N ILE A 8 5.38 18.07 -4.53
CA ILE A 8 4.28 17.11 -4.64
C ILE A 8 2.95 17.85 -4.78
N ALA A 9 2.24 17.60 -5.88
CA ALA A 9 0.89 18.09 -6.09
C ALA A 9 -0.08 17.40 -5.12
N ILE A 10 -0.82 18.20 -4.34
CA ILE A 10 -1.81 17.70 -3.40
C ILE A 10 -3.15 17.59 -4.15
N SER A 11 -3.63 16.36 -4.31
CA SER A 11 -4.97 16.09 -4.84
C SER A 11 -5.89 15.70 -3.69
N MET A 12 -6.92 16.51 -3.46
CA MET A 12 -8.01 16.18 -2.53
C MET A 12 -9.17 15.63 -3.35
N ASP A 13 -9.79 14.55 -2.88
CA ASP A 13 -11.00 14.04 -3.49
C ASP A 13 -12.16 15.03 -3.29
N GLY A 14 -12.98 15.19 -4.33
CA GLY A 14 -14.23 15.94 -4.21
C GLY A 14 -15.25 15.14 -3.40
N LYS A 15 -16.22 15.82 -2.76
CA LYS A 15 -17.32 15.15 -2.08
C LYS A 15 -18.06 14.21 -3.05
N GLY A 16 -17.99 12.90 -2.81
CA GLY A 16 -18.62 11.87 -3.66
C GLY A 16 -17.68 11.17 -4.66
N ALA A 17 -16.38 11.49 -4.69
CA ALA A 17 -15.39 10.89 -5.58
C ALA A 17 -14.80 9.56 -5.04
N TRP A 18 -15.67 8.60 -4.70
CA TRP A 18 -15.27 7.31 -4.10
C TRP A 18 -14.26 6.50 -4.93
N ARG A 19 -14.22 6.72 -6.25
CA ARG A 19 -13.33 5.99 -7.17
C ARG A 19 -11.85 6.24 -6.87
N ASP A 20 -11.51 7.43 -6.39
CA ASP A 20 -10.13 7.79 -6.09
C ASP A 20 -9.60 7.01 -4.87
N ASN A 21 -10.50 6.58 -3.98
CA ASN A 21 -10.17 5.90 -2.74
C ASN A 21 -10.26 4.36 -2.82
N VAL A 22 -10.87 3.81 -3.89
CA VAL A 22 -11.21 2.37 -3.99
C VAL A 22 -10.00 1.45 -3.79
N PHE A 23 -8.83 1.86 -4.27
CA PHE A 23 -7.60 1.08 -4.16
C PHE A 23 -7.11 1.02 -2.71
N VAL A 24 -7.13 2.15 -2.00
CA VAL A 24 -6.71 2.22 -0.60
C VAL A 24 -7.71 1.50 0.30
N GLU A 25 -9.02 1.58 0.01
CA GLU A 25 -10.06 0.86 0.75
C GLU A 25 -9.88 -0.65 0.63
N ARG A 26 -9.58 -1.14 -0.58
CA ARG A 26 -9.30 -2.56 -0.80
C ARG A 26 -8.07 -3.02 -0.01
N LEU A 27 -6.99 -2.24 0.00
CA LEU A 27 -5.81 -2.52 0.82
C LEU A 27 -6.18 -2.61 2.30
N TRP A 28 -6.88 -1.60 2.82
CA TRP A 28 -7.28 -1.56 4.23
C TRP A 28 -8.23 -2.69 4.63
N ARG A 29 -9.13 -3.12 3.74
CA ARG A 29 -9.96 -4.29 3.98
C ARG A 29 -9.08 -5.53 4.19
N SER A 30 -8.12 -5.79 3.30
CA SER A 30 -7.19 -6.91 3.46
C SER A 30 -6.40 -6.82 4.76
N VAL A 31 -5.77 -5.68 5.07
CA VAL A 31 -4.99 -5.49 6.31
C VAL A 31 -5.86 -5.74 7.55
N LYS A 32 -7.09 -5.23 7.58
CA LYS A 32 -7.97 -5.39 8.73
C LYS A 32 -8.37 -6.86 8.95
N TYR A 33 -8.84 -7.53 7.90
CA TYR A 33 -9.38 -8.89 8.03
C TYR A 33 -8.29 -9.95 8.16
N GLU A 34 -7.16 -9.78 7.50
CA GLU A 34 -6.11 -10.80 7.42
C GLU A 34 -5.04 -10.62 8.52
N GLU A 35 -4.93 -9.44 9.14
CA GLU A 35 -3.88 -9.16 10.15
C GLU A 35 -4.44 -8.55 11.45
N ILE A 36 -5.23 -7.48 11.39
CA ILE A 36 -5.62 -6.74 12.61
C ILE A 36 -6.68 -7.48 13.42
N TYR A 37 -7.76 -7.94 12.79
CA TYR A 37 -8.89 -8.56 13.50
C TYR A 37 -8.56 -9.93 14.07
N LEU A 38 -7.49 -10.56 13.61
CA LEU A 38 -7.05 -11.87 14.08
C LEU A 38 -6.08 -11.80 15.27
N ARG A 39 -5.69 -10.59 15.70
CA ARG A 39 -4.62 -10.39 16.67
C ARG A 39 -5.04 -9.45 17.80
N ALA A 40 -4.67 -9.82 19.01
CA ALA A 40 -4.59 -8.91 20.13
C ALA A 40 -3.16 -8.38 20.23
N TYR A 41 -2.98 -7.06 20.16
CA TYR A 41 -1.68 -6.42 20.32
C TYR A 41 -1.55 -5.87 21.73
N ASP A 42 -0.52 -6.30 22.46
CA ASP A 42 -0.27 -5.80 23.81
C ASP A 42 0.32 -4.38 23.81
N THR A 43 1.03 -4.02 22.73
CA THR A 43 1.68 -2.72 22.59
C THR A 43 1.60 -2.19 21.17
N VAL A 44 1.71 -0.87 21.02
CA VAL A 44 1.79 -0.20 19.71
C VAL A 44 3.02 -0.67 18.92
N SER A 45 4.16 -0.91 19.59
CA SER A 45 5.37 -1.42 18.94
C SER A 45 5.16 -2.80 18.33
N MET A 46 4.43 -3.68 19.01
CA MET A 46 4.07 -4.99 18.50
C MET A 46 3.12 -4.88 17.30
N ALA A 47 2.09 -4.02 17.38
CA ALA A 47 1.20 -3.75 16.26
C ALA A 47 1.97 -3.25 15.03
N ARG A 48 2.88 -2.28 15.22
CA ARG A 48 3.70 -1.71 14.15
C ARG A 48 4.58 -2.77 13.48
N ALA A 49 5.25 -3.61 14.26
CA ALA A 49 6.09 -4.68 13.73
C ALA A 49 5.26 -5.72 12.95
N SER A 50 4.08 -6.06 13.46
CA SER A 50 3.21 -7.06 12.84
C SER A 50 2.59 -6.57 11.53
N ILE A 51 1.99 -5.37 11.55
CA ILE A 51 1.45 -4.72 10.36
C ILE A 51 2.56 -4.49 9.32
N GLY A 52 3.77 -4.12 9.75
CA GLY A 52 4.93 -3.99 8.87
C GLY A 52 5.29 -5.29 8.15
N ARG A 53 5.32 -6.42 8.86
CA ARG A 53 5.53 -7.74 8.25
C ARG A 53 4.42 -8.12 7.27
N TYR A 54 3.16 -7.83 7.62
CA TYR A 54 2.03 -8.09 6.74
C TYR A 54 2.12 -7.27 5.45
N LEU A 55 2.47 -5.98 5.54
CA LEU A 55 2.63 -5.12 4.36
C LEU A 55 3.79 -5.57 3.46
N ALA A 56 4.91 -6.01 4.04
CA ALA A 56 6.00 -6.62 3.27
C ALA A 56 5.53 -7.88 2.52
N PHE A 57 4.80 -8.77 3.19
CA PHE A 57 4.19 -9.94 2.55
C PHE A 57 3.22 -9.54 1.42
N TYR A 58 2.34 -8.57 1.67
CA TYR A 58 1.34 -8.10 0.70
C TYR A 58 2.01 -7.53 -0.56
N ASN A 59 3.07 -6.74 -0.42
CA ASN A 59 3.74 -6.07 -1.53
C ASN A 59 4.73 -6.97 -2.28
N GLU A 60 5.50 -7.78 -1.56
CA GLU A 60 6.63 -8.53 -2.13
C GLU A 60 6.24 -9.94 -2.59
N ARG A 61 5.23 -10.56 -1.96
CA ARG A 61 4.99 -12.01 -2.08
C ARG A 61 3.58 -12.39 -2.52
N ARG A 62 2.57 -11.56 -2.24
CA ARG A 62 1.17 -11.89 -2.54
C ARG A 62 0.84 -11.56 -4.01
N PRO A 63 0.50 -12.56 -4.86
CA PRO A 63 0.03 -12.29 -6.21
C PRO A 63 -1.43 -11.79 -6.19
N HIS A 64 -1.74 -10.79 -7.01
CA HIS A 64 -3.09 -10.24 -7.14
C HIS A 64 -3.70 -10.54 -8.50
N SER A 65 -4.95 -11.02 -8.52
CA SER A 65 -5.65 -11.30 -9.77
C SER A 65 -5.85 -10.06 -10.64
N SER A 66 -6.04 -8.88 -10.04
CA SER A 66 -6.13 -7.61 -10.75
C SER A 66 -4.79 -7.11 -11.32
N LEU A 67 -3.69 -7.78 -11.00
CA LEU A 67 -2.33 -7.48 -11.47
C LEU A 67 -1.76 -8.66 -12.28
N ASP A 68 -2.61 -9.44 -12.95
CA ASP A 68 -2.19 -10.61 -13.75
C ASP A 68 -1.36 -11.62 -12.95
N ARG A 69 -1.75 -11.83 -11.68
CA ARG A 69 -1.06 -12.68 -10.69
C ARG A 69 0.36 -12.21 -10.35
N ARG A 70 0.69 -10.94 -10.57
CA ARG A 70 1.93 -10.31 -10.10
C ARG A 70 1.74 -9.71 -8.71
N THR A 71 2.84 -9.47 -8.02
CA THR A 71 2.86 -8.75 -6.75
C THR A 71 2.79 -7.24 -6.98
N PRO A 72 2.34 -6.44 -5.99
CA PRO A 72 2.35 -4.98 -6.11
C PRO A 72 3.73 -4.43 -6.45
N ASP A 73 4.79 -4.98 -5.86
CA ASP A 73 6.16 -4.57 -6.15
C ASP A 73 6.53 -4.82 -7.61
N GLN A 74 6.27 -6.03 -8.13
CA GLN A 74 6.49 -6.31 -9.55
C GLN A 74 5.72 -5.34 -10.44
N ALA A 75 4.43 -5.12 -10.15
CA ALA A 75 3.59 -4.24 -10.95
C ALA A 75 4.08 -2.78 -10.95
N TYR A 76 4.70 -2.32 -9.86
CA TYR A 76 5.23 -0.96 -9.75
C TYR A 76 6.64 -0.84 -10.32
N PHE A 77 7.59 -1.64 -9.84
CA PHE A 77 9.01 -1.51 -10.18
C PHE A 77 9.32 -1.91 -11.62
N ASP A 78 8.66 -2.93 -12.16
CA ASP A 78 8.91 -3.33 -13.56
C ASP A 78 8.37 -2.30 -14.57
N ARG A 79 7.54 -1.35 -14.13
CA ARG A 79 7.02 -0.25 -14.95
C ARG A 79 7.85 1.02 -14.84
N LEU A 80 8.77 1.10 -13.88
CA LEU A 80 9.66 2.24 -13.76
C LEU A 80 10.72 2.18 -14.88
N PRO A 81 11.10 3.33 -15.46
CA PRO A 81 12.25 3.38 -16.34
C PRO A 81 13.46 2.81 -15.61
N HIS A 82 14.18 1.87 -16.22
CA HIS A 82 15.46 1.46 -15.68
C HIS A 82 16.36 2.70 -15.62
N PRO A 83 16.98 3.00 -14.46
CA PRO A 83 17.97 4.06 -14.42
C PRO A 83 19.04 3.72 -15.46
N VAL A 84 19.20 4.61 -16.45
CA VAL A 84 20.30 4.52 -17.41
C VAL A 84 21.57 4.58 -16.56
N ALA A 85 22.39 3.54 -16.61
CA ALA A 85 23.68 3.55 -15.94
C ALA A 85 24.46 4.78 -16.42
N ALA A 86 24.92 5.60 -15.47
CA ALA A 86 25.73 6.79 -15.73
C ALA A 86 27.15 6.40 -16.17
#